data_AF-A0A6S6YWU5-F1
#
_entry.id   AF-A0A6S6YWU5-F1
#
_cell.length_a   1.000
_cell.length_b   1.000
_cell.length_c   1.000
_cell.angle_alpha   90.00
_cell.angle_beta   90.00
_cell.angle_gamma   90.00
#
_symmetry.space_group_name_H-M   'P 1'
#
loop_
_entity.id
_entity.type
_entity.pdbx_description
1 polymer ?
#
loop_
_entity_poly.entity_id
_entity_poly.type
_entity_poly.pdbx_seq_one_letter_code
_entity_poly.pdbx_strand_id
1 'polypeptide(L)'
;MLLIIFLWIALAIVVGFMAKRRGRNGIGWALLAGLISAPVAGIFLKRIPNRSPLASQPLLSTHIECLHCGERILREARVCRHCGGDVTDAGLTAVRQAMPVGYWFDLPDPAFKLMRTADRVALIKPVPPWIVVDQSLDSIVIGSRWPGKLWRVRVEKQGDMSDLVAEPGYWRASAIELLEALPLSVLFGPKGEAVLEIIAQINTLSRSEAQALADNLPENAWMAYSRAWMRWSQEDGESAADEESNWRGALAATRRGDKARSPVHSGFLLIHSQLRQRAEQLDGGNAFTLIEEDGETEQVLKPMWQAACDALLFAAMARAAPQYVSDEDAVTLLHAWTRVLSRESERA
;
A
#
# COMPACT_ATOMS: atom_id res chain seq x y z
N MET A 1 -14.11 32.98 50.25
CA MET A 1 -12.82 32.86 49.53
C MET A 1 -12.05 31.60 49.88
N LEU A 2 -11.75 31.32 51.16
CA LEU A 2 -11.04 30.08 51.59
C LEU A 2 -11.67 28.79 51.04
N LEU A 3 -13.00 28.65 51.10
CA LEU A 3 -13.74 27.49 50.59
C LEU A 3 -13.56 27.26 49.07
N ILE A 4 -13.49 28.36 48.30
CA ILE A 4 -13.30 28.32 46.84
C ILE A 4 -11.87 27.88 46.52
N ILE A 5 -10.89 28.36 47.27
CA ILE A 5 -9.48 27.99 47.11
C ILE A 5 -9.29 26.49 47.43
N PHE A 6 -9.90 25.99 48.51
CA PHE A 6 -9.85 24.57 48.85
C PHE A 6 -10.50 23.69 47.77
N LEU A 7 -11.68 24.08 47.26
CA LEU A 7 -12.34 23.36 46.18
C LEU A 7 -11.50 23.35 44.91
N TRP A 8 -10.88 24.47 44.56
CA TRP A 8 -10.01 24.59 43.38
C TRP A 8 -8.78 23.68 43.50
N ILE A 9 -8.09 23.70 44.65
CA ILE A 9 -6.95 22.83 44.90
C ILE A 9 -7.36 21.35 44.85
N ALA A 10 -8.50 20.99 45.47
CA ALA A 10 -9.01 19.63 45.44
C ALA A 10 -9.29 19.15 44.01
N LEU A 11 -9.91 19.97 43.17
CA LEU A 11 -10.18 19.65 41.77
C LEU A 11 -8.87 19.51 40.95
N ALA A 12 -7.87 20.35 41.20
CA ALA A 12 -6.56 20.23 40.56
C ALA A 12 -5.86 18.92 40.93
N ILE A 13 -5.92 18.50 42.20
CA ILE A 13 -5.39 17.21 42.67
C ILE A 13 -6.11 16.04 41.99
N VAL A 14 -7.44 16.11 41.83
CA VAL A 14 -8.21 15.07 41.11
C VAL A 14 -7.72 14.91 39.67
N VAL A 15 -7.49 16.01 38.95
CA VAL A 15 -6.93 15.98 37.58
C VAL A 15 -5.52 15.38 37.58
N GLY A 16 -4.69 15.72 38.55
CA GLY A 16 -3.36 15.12 38.70
C GLY A 16 -3.41 13.61 38.93
N PHE A 17 -4.35 13.12 39.73
CA PHE A 17 -4.56 11.69 39.96
C PHE A 17 -5.08 10.97 38.70
N MET A 18 -6.00 11.58 37.96
CA MET A 18 -6.46 11.07 36.66
C MET A 18 -5.31 10.97 35.65
N ALA A 19 -4.42 11.97 35.63
CA ALA A 19 -3.26 11.97 34.74
C ALA A 19 -2.26 10.87 35.10
N LYS A 20 -2.00 10.67 36.41
CA LYS A 20 -1.14 9.58 36.90
C LYS A 20 -1.66 8.20 36.48
N ARG A 21 -2.97 7.96 36.58
CA ARG A 21 -3.60 6.71 36.12
C ARG A 21 -3.45 6.47 34.62
N ARG A 22 -3.34 7.54 33.82
CA ARG A 22 -3.11 7.48 32.37
C ARG A 22 -1.62 7.44 31.97
N GLY A 23 -0.72 7.12 32.90
CA GLY A 23 0.72 7.00 32.64
C GLY A 23 1.43 8.33 32.40
N ARG A 24 0.91 9.44 32.95
CA ARG A 24 1.53 10.78 32.86
C ARG A 24 2.03 11.26 34.22
N ASN A 25 2.84 12.32 34.22
CA ASN A 25 3.29 12.98 35.44
C ASN A 25 2.10 13.69 36.14
N GLY A 26 1.57 13.08 37.20
CA GLY A 26 0.41 13.60 37.93
C GLY A 26 0.64 14.95 38.61
N ILE A 27 1.88 15.24 39.05
CA ILE A 27 2.22 16.52 39.69
C ILE A 27 2.17 17.65 38.65
N GLY A 28 2.75 17.42 37.46
CA GLY A 28 2.71 18.40 36.38
C GLY A 28 1.28 18.73 35.94
N TRP A 29 0.40 17.73 35.90
CA TRP A 29 -1.01 17.93 35.56
C TRP A 29 -1.84 18.61 36.65
N ALA A 30 -1.52 18.39 37.93
CA ALA A 30 -2.15 19.12 39.02
C ALA A 30 -1.76 20.60 39.00
N LEU A 31 -0.49 20.92 38.74
CA LEU A 31 -0.03 22.31 38.59
C LEU A 31 -0.67 22.99 37.38
N LEU A 32 -0.73 22.29 36.24
CA LEU A 32 -1.41 22.80 35.04
C LEU A 32 -2.90 23.08 35.32
N ALA A 33 -3.61 22.15 35.96
CA ALA A 33 -5.00 22.32 36.35
C ALA A 33 -5.22 23.48 37.34
N GLY A 34 -4.25 23.74 38.22
CA GLY A 34 -4.24 24.92 39.09
C GLY A 34 -4.11 26.23 38.29
N LEU A 35 -3.31 26.24 37.23
CA LEU A 35 -3.02 27.43 36.43
C LEU A 35 -4.14 27.80 35.44
N ILE A 36 -4.65 26.84 34.67
CA ILE A 36 -5.61 27.10 33.56
C ILE A 36 -7.07 26.84 33.92
N SER A 37 -7.33 26.26 35.09
CA SER A 37 -8.59 25.63 35.56
C SER A 37 -8.68 24.11 35.38
N ALA A 38 -9.21 23.45 36.40
CA ALA A 38 -9.37 22.00 36.46
C ALA A 38 -10.33 21.44 35.38
N PRO A 39 -11.46 22.08 35.03
CA PRO A 39 -12.33 21.59 33.96
C PRO A 39 -11.63 21.55 32.60
N VAL A 40 -10.90 22.62 32.25
CA VAL A 40 -10.19 22.73 30.97
C VAL A 40 -9.06 21.70 30.90
N ALA A 41 -8.24 21.59 31.96
CA ALA A 41 -7.19 20.58 32.03
C ALA A 41 -7.76 19.15 31.99
N GLY A 42 -8.89 18.90 32.66
CA GLY A 42 -9.56 17.59 32.63
C GLY A 42 -10.09 17.20 31.24
N ILE A 43 -10.70 18.15 30.51
CA ILE A 43 -11.16 17.93 29.13
C ILE A 43 -9.96 17.67 28.20
N PHE A 44 -8.90 18.46 28.35
CA PHE A 44 -7.69 18.27 27.56
C PHE A 44 -7.04 16.89 27.82
N LEU A 45 -6.94 16.48 29.09
CA LEU A 45 -6.45 15.16 29.49
C LEU A 45 -7.29 14.00 28.89
N LYS A 46 -8.60 14.21 28.71
CA LYS A 46 -9.49 13.21 28.11
C LYS A 46 -9.23 13.00 26.62
N ARG A 47 -8.89 14.06 25.88
CA ARG A 47 -8.67 14.03 24.42
C ARG A 47 -7.32 13.46 23.98
N ILE A 48 -6.37 13.31 24.90
CA ILE A 48 -5.03 12.82 24.60
C ILE A 48 -4.86 11.33 24.95
N PRO A 49 -4.06 10.54 24.20
CA PRO A 49 -3.95 9.07 24.35
C PRO A 49 -3.50 8.62 25.74
N ASN A 50 -3.92 7.44 26.19
CA ASN A 50 -3.52 6.83 27.47
C ASN A 50 -2.15 6.14 27.33
N ARG A 51 -1.15 6.54 28.14
CA ARG A 51 0.23 6.00 28.12
C ARG A 51 0.52 4.99 29.24
N SER A 52 -0.51 4.55 29.97
CA SER A 52 -0.29 3.62 31.10
C SER A 52 0.23 2.26 30.61
N PRO A 53 1.13 1.60 31.37
CA PRO A 53 1.61 0.24 31.05
C PRO A 53 0.48 -0.78 30.94
N LEU A 54 -0.64 -0.52 31.63
CA LEU A 54 -1.86 -1.31 31.58
C LEU A 54 -2.53 -1.24 30.22
N ALA A 55 -2.49 -0.10 29.50
CA ALA A 55 -3.08 0.05 28.17
C ALA A 55 -2.42 -0.87 27.11
N SER A 56 -1.21 -1.33 27.37
CA SER A 56 -0.42 -2.20 26.50
C SER A 56 -0.50 -3.70 26.88
N GLN A 57 -1.18 -4.04 27.98
CA GLN A 57 -1.28 -5.46 28.39
C GLN A 57 -2.16 -6.26 27.43
N PRO A 58 -1.78 -7.52 27.11
CA PRO A 58 -2.55 -8.39 26.22
C PRO A 58 -3.97 -8.58 26.76
N LEU A 59 -4.94 -8.63 25.84
CA LEU A 59 -6.35 -8.87 26.14
C LEU A 59 -6.47 -10.22 26.85
N LEU A 60 -6.67 -10.21 28.17
CA LEU A 60 -7.24 -11.35 28.87
C LEU A 60 -8.54 -11.72 28.14
N SER A 61 -8.79 -13.03 27.97
CA SER A 61 -9.95 -13.53 27.22
C SER A 61 -11.29 -12.95 27.68
N THR A 62 -11.37 -12.42 28.90
CA THR A 62 -12.55 -11.80 29.52
C THR A 62 -12.82 -10.35 29.10
N HIS A 63 -11.86 -9.64 28.49
CA HIS A 63 -12.03 -8.22 28.13
C HIS A 63 -11.85 -7.99 26.62
N ILE A 64 -12.54 -6.98 26.10
CA ILE A 64 -12.44 -6.47 24.73
C ILE A 64 -12.32 -4.94 24.72
N GLU A 65 -11.85 -4.36 23.62
CA GLU A 65 -11.91 -2.91 23.40
C GLU A 65 -13.27 -2.55 22.78
N CYS A 66 -13.92 -1.51 23.29
CA CYS A 66 -15.18 -1.02 22.74
C CYS A 66 -14.94 -0.33 21.39
N LEU A 67 -15.62 -0.75 20.32
CA LEU A 67 -15.49 -0.12 18.99
C LEU A 67 -16.05 1.31 18.92
N HIS A 68 -16.90 1.71 19.87
CA HIS A 68 -17.45 3.07 19.93
C HIS A 68 -16.47 4.09 20.52
N CYS A 69 -15.70 3.71 21.55
CA CYS A 69 -14.88 4.66 22.32
C CYS A 69 -13.46 4.20 22.65
N GLY A 70 -13.06 2.99 22.26
CA GLY A 70 -11.72 2.43 22.47
C GLY A 70 -11.38 2.01 23.90
N GLU A 71 -12.27 2.24 24.88
CA GLU A 71 -12.04 1.85 26.27
C GLU A 71 -12.30 0.36 26.48
N ARG A 72 -11.64 -0.23 27.49
CA ARG A 72 -11.74 -1.66 27.80
C ARG A 72 -13.04 -1.99 28.54
N ILE A 73 -13.76 -2.96 28.01
CA ILE A 73 -15.02 -3.48 28.58
C ILE A 73 -14.95 -5.01 28.72
N LEU A 74 -15.89 -5.59 29.48
CA LEU A 74 -16.05 -7.04 29.55
C LEU A 74 -16.52 -7.58 28.21
N ARG A 75 -16.07 -8.78 27.82
CA ARG A 75 -16.48 -9.42 26.57
C ARG A 75 -17.98 -9.66 26.51
N GLU A 76 -18.60 -9.98 27.64
CA GLU A 76 -20.04 -10.20 27.78
C GLU A 76 -20.88 -8.93 27.92
N ALA A 77 -20.26 -7.74 27.89
CA ALA A 77 -20.99 -6.48 27.98
C ALA A 77 -21.92 -6.32 26.77
N ARG A 78 -23.17 -5.91 27.02
CA ARG A 78 -24.12 -5.49 25.98
C ARG A 78 -24.10 -3.99 25.73
N VAL A 79 -23.73 -3.21 26.74
CA VAL A 79 -23.63 -1.74 26.67
C VAL A 79 -22.29 -1.31 27.27
N CYS A 80 -21.60 -0.39 26.60
CA CYS A 80 -20.34 0.15 27.08
C CYS A 80 -20.55 1.05 28.29
N ARG A 81 -19.94 0.71 29.43
CA ARG A 81 -19.99 1.54 30.65
C ARG A 81 -19.34 2.93 30.52
N HIS A 82 -18.55 3.15 29.47
CA HIS A 82 -17.79 4.40 29.28
C HIS A 82 -18.50 5.40 28.37
N CYS A 83 -19.11 4.94 27.28
CA CYS A 83 -19.79 5.80 26.30
C CYS A 83 -21.29 5.54 26.17
N GLY A 84 -21.82 4.47 26.77
CA GLY A 84 -23.22 4.08 26.65
C GLY A 84 -23.62 3.42 25.32
N GLY A 85 -22.66 3.20 24.41
CA GLY A 85 -22.93 2.54 23.13
C GLY A 85 -23.32 1.08 23.27
N ASP A 86 -24.22 0.60 22.42
CA ASP A 86 -24.59 -0.80 22.28
C ASP A 86 -23.43 -1.58 21.62
N VAL A 87 -22.89 -2.56 22.34
CA VAL A 87 -21.74 -3.37 21.93
C VAL A 87 -22.14 -4.79 21.55
N THR A 88 -23.44 -5.08 21.42
CA THR A 88 -23.92 -6.29 20.78
C THR A 88 -23.60 -6.28 19.28
N ASP A 89 -23.65 -7.43 18.62
CA ASP A 89 -23.41 -7.50 17.17
C ASP A 89 -24.35 -6.57 16.38
N ALA A 90 -25.60 -6.45 16.79
CA ALA A 90 -26.56 -5.53 16.21
C ALA A 90 -26.11 -4.06 16.38
N GLY A 91 -25.72 -3.67 17.60
CA GLY A 91 -25.23 -2.31 17.90
C GLY A 91 -23.90 -1.97 17.22
N LEU A 92 -23.04 -2.96 16.97
CA LEU A 92 -21.74 -2.78 16.32
C LEU A 92 -21.81 -2.83 14.80
N THR A 93 -22.91 -3.31 14.21
CA THR A 93 -23.03 -3.45 12.75
C THR A 93 -22.86 -2.10 12.06
N ALA A 94 -23.56 -1.07 12.51
CA ALA A 94 -23.44 0.28 11.94
C ALA A 94 -22.03 0.87 12.12
N VAL A 95 -21.38 0.61 13.27
CA VAL A 95 -20.01 1.07 13.53
C VAL A 95 -19.03 0.42 12.57
N ARG A 96 -19.12 -0.91 12.38
CA ARG A 96 -18.27 -1.65 11.43
C ARG A 96 -18.52 -1.21 9.98
N GLN A 97 -19.78 -0.96 9.61
CA GLN A 97 -20.12 -0.46 8.26
C GLN A 97 -19.55 0.94 8.00
N ALA A 98 -19.38 1.77 9.03
CA ALA A 98 -18.79 3.10 8.91
C ALA A 98 -17.25 3.09 8.92
N MET A 99 -16.59 1.96 9.22
CA MET A 99 -15.13 1.87 9.21
C MET A 99 -14.57 1.93 7.78
N PRO A 100 -13.36 2.49 7.60
CA PRO A 100 -12.72 2.56 6.29
C PRO A 100 -12.54 1.17 5.66
N VAL A 101 -12.85 1.07 4.37
CA VAL A 101 -12.63 -0.11 3.55
C VAL A 101 -11.66 0.25 2.43
N GLY A 102 -10.66 -0.60 2.22
CA GLY A 102 -9.66 -0.43 1.18
C GLY A 102 -9.08 -1.76 0.76
N TYR A 103 -7.84 -1.72 0.28
CA TYR A 103 -7.17 -2.85 -0.31
C TYR A 103 -5.86 -3.12 0.41
N TRP A 104 -5.58 -4.39 0.65
CA TRP A 104 -4.34 -4.83 1.26
C TRP A 104 -3.70 -5.91 0.41
N PHE A 105 -2.47 -5.64 -0.02
CA PHE A 105 -1.64 -6.63 -0.68
C PHE A 105 -0.79 -7.36 0.37
N ASP A 106 -1.22 -8.58 0.69
CA ASP A 106 -0.56 -9.46 1.65
C ASP A 106 0.69 -10.07 1.01
N LEU A 107 1.80 -9.41 1.28
CA LEU A 107 3.15 -9.92 1.03
C LEU A 107 3.61 -10.64 2.30
N PRO A 108 3.84 -11.96 2.27
CA PRO A 108 4.40 -12.66 3.41
C PRO A 108 5.83 -12.17 3.64
N ASP A 109 5.95 -11.17 4.51
CA ASP A 109 7.24 -10.66 4.96
C ASP A 109 7.52 -11.11 6.38
N PRO A 110 8.59 -11.91 6.62
CA PRO A 110 8.91 -12.43 7.95
C PRO A 110 9.17 -11.34 9.00
N ALA A 111 9.42 -10.09 8.58
CA ALA A 111 9.50 -8.95 9.50
C ALA A 111 8.15 -8.65 10.18
N PHE A 112 7.02 -8.95 9.52
CA PHE A 112 5.68 -8.74 10.05
C PHE A 112 5.24 -9.92 10.91
N LYS A 113 5.31 -9.74 12.23
CA LYS A 113 4.72 -10.68 13.17
C LYS A 113 3.22 -10.43 13.25
N LEU A 114 2.48 -11.09 12.35
CA LEU A 114 1.03 -11.03 12.25
C LEU A 114 0.39 -12.19 13.02
N MET A 115 -0.67 -11.87 13.76
CA MET A 115 -1.64 -12.84 14.25
C MET A 115 -2.76 -12.92 13.22
N ARG A 116 -3.08 -14.14 12.77
CA ARG A 116 -4.12 -14.40 11.76
C ARG A 116 -5.19 -15.31 12.34
N THR A 117 -6.44 -14.93 12.16
CA THR A 117 -7.62 -15.79 12.31
C THR A 117 -8.30 -15.93 10.94
N ALA A 118 -9.43 -16.62 10.86
CA ALA A 118 -10.09 -16.92 9.59
C ALA A 118 -10.41 -15.66 8.75
N ASP A 119 -10.87 -14.61 9.41
CA ASP A 119 -11.40 -13.37 8.82
C ASP A 119 -10.66 -12.11 9.29
N ARG A 120 -9.56 -12.25 10.04
CA ARG A 120 -8.90 -11.11 10.67
C ARG A 120 -7.40 -11.26 10.72
N VAL A 121 -6.71 -10.14 10.49
CA VAL A 121 -5.26 -10.03 10.58
C VAL A 121 -4.90 -8.85 11.47
N ALA A 122 -4.02 -9.06 12.44
CA ALA A 122 -3.56 -8.02 13.35
C ALA A 122 -2.08 -8.13 13.64
N LEU A 123 -1.44 -6.99 13.94
CA LEU A 123 -0.09 -6.97 14.47
C LEU A 123 -0.07 -7.59 15.88
N ILE A 124 0.93 -8.41 16.19
CA ILE A 124 1.12 -8.91 17.57
C ILE A 124 1.36 -7.75 18.54
N LYS A 125 2.05 -6.69 18.09
CA LYS A 125 2.22 -5.44 18.82
C LYS A 125 1.78 -4.27 17.93
N PRO A 126 0.96 -3.32 18.41
CA PRO A 126 0.49 -2.20 17.63
C PRO A 126 1.56 -1.11 17.51
N VAL A 127 2.66 -1.43 16.83
CA VAL A 127 3.80 -0.55 16.54
C VAL A 127 4.26 -0.80 15.10
N PRO A 128 4.98 0.14 14.46
CA PRO A 128 5.53 -0.07 13.12
C PRO A 128 6.40 -1.35 13.02
N PRO A 129 6.45 -2.00 11.84
CA PRO A 129 5.80 -1.61 10.59
C PRO A 129 4.28 -1.87 10.60
N TRP A 130 3.51 -0.92 10.10
CA TRP A 130 2.05 -0.99 10.05
C TRP A 130 1.56 -1.82 8.86
N ILE A 131 0.34 -2.38 8.98
CA ILE A 131 -0.38 -2.92 7.83
C ILE A 131 -0.81 -1.71 6.99
N VAL A 132 -0.39 -1.65 5.72
CA VAL A 132 -0.76 -0.58 4.80
C VAL A 132 -2.02 -1.01 4.05
N VAL A 133 -3.09 -0.23 4.18
CA VAL A 133 -4.37 -0.44 3.47
C VAL A 133 -4.57 0.71 2.51
N ASP A 134 -4.34 0.46 1.23
CA ASP A 134 -4.52 1.43 0.16
C ASP A 134 -6.00 1.77 -0.05
N GLN A 135 -6.28 3.04 -0.35
CA GLN A 135 -7.65 3.50 -0.60
C GLN A 135 -8.13 3.10 -2.00
N SER A 136 -7.20 2.92 -2.94
CA SER A 136 -7.46 2.56 -4.33
C SER A 136 -6.46 1.50 -4.82
N LEU A 137 -6.82 0.76 -5.86
CA LEU A 137 -5.98 -0.32 -6.40
C LEU A 137 -4.75 0.21 -7.16
N ASP A 138 -4.89 1.38 -7.79
CA ASP A 138 -3.85 2.04 -8.57
C ASP A 138 -2.73 2.66 -7.71
N SER A 139 -2.96 2.87 -6.41
CA SER A 139 -1.95 3.34 -5.46
C SER A 139 -1.09 2.22 -4.87
N ILE A 140 -1.52 0.96 -5.01
CA ILE A 140 -0.85 -0.19 -4.40
C ILE A 140 0.55 -0.33 -5.00
N VAL A 141 1.55 -0.20 -4.13
CA VAL A 141 2.95 -0.46 -4.47
C VAL A 141 3.25 -1.94 -4.27
N ILE A 142 3.58 -2.62 -5.36
CA ILE A 142 3.99 -4.02 -5.34
C ILE A 142 5.51 -4.07 -5.19
N GLY A 143 5.98 -4.68 -4.10
CA GLY A 143 7.41 -4.89 -3.89
C GLY A 143 8.00 -6.00 -4.78
N SER A 144 9.28 -6.30 -4.58
CA SER A 144 9.99 -7.35 -5.34
C SER A 144 9.51 -8.77 -5.05
N ARG A 145 8.74 -8.98 -3.99
CA ARG A 145 8.21 -10.31 -3.63
C ARG A 145 6.90 -10.50 -4.37
N TRP A 146 6.82 -11.55 -5.17
CA TRP A 146 5.66 -11.91 -5.96
C TRP A 146 5.61 -13.44 -6.12
N PRO A 147 4.43 -14.07 -6.16
CA PRO A 147 3.10 -13.49 -5.97
C PRO A 147 2.73 -13.28 -4.49
N GLY A 148 1.79 -12.38 -4.23
CA GLY A 148 1.14 -12.17 -2.93
C GLY A 148 -0.34 -12.57 -2.96
N LYS A 149 -1.11 -12.13 -1.96
CA LYS A 149 -2.58 -12.22 -1.98
C LYS A 149 -3.19 -10.83 -1.90
N LEU A 150 -4.16 -10.53 -2.74
CA LEU A 150 -4.89 -9.26 -2.67
C LEU A 150 -6.21 -9.46 -1.94
N TRP A 151 -6.48 -8.54 -1.01
CA TRP A 151 -7.72 -8.55 -0.24
C TRP A 151 -8.38 -7.18 -0.29
N ARG A 152 -9.70 -7.19 -0.39
CA ARG A 152 -10.51 -6.08 0.11
C ARG A 152 -10.68 -6.25 1.61
N VAL A 153 -10.35 -5.20 2.36
CA VAL A 153 -10.25 -5.26 3.82
C VAL A 153 -10.91 -4.07 4.48
N ARG A 154 -11.32 -4.24 5.73
CA ARG A 154 -11.80 -3.16 6.60
C ARG A 154 -10.76 -2.84 7.65
N VAL A 155 -10.50 -1.56 7.88
CA VAL A 155 -9.60 -1.08 8.93
C VAL A 155 -10.33 -1.07 10.27
N GLU A 156 -10.17 -2.14 11.07
CA GLU A 156 -10.77 -2.22 12.40
C GLU A 156 -10.06 -1.33 13.42
N LYS A 157 -8.72 -1.28 13.34
CA LYS A 157 -7.89 -0.48 14.26
C LYS A 157 -6.80 0.25 13.51
N GLN A 158 -6.92 1.58 13.47
CA GLN A 158 -5.95 2.46 12.85
C GLN A 158 -4.63 2.47 13.64
N GLY A 159 -3.52 2.45 12.91
CA GLY A 159 -2.18 2.73 13.43
C GLY A 159 -1.93 4.24 13.52
N ASP A 160 -0.70 4.60 13.83
CA ASP A 160 -0.30 6.00 13.91
C ASP A 160 -0.19 6.65 12.51
N MET A 161 -1.07 7.60 12.23
CA MET A 161 -1.10 8.39 10.98
C MET A 161 -0.39 9.74 11.13
N SER A 162 0.24 10.01 12.28
CA SER A 162 1.04 11.23 12.48
C SER A 162 2.23 11.25 11.51
N ASP A 163 2.71 12.45 11.19
CA ASP A 163 3.85 12.71 10.28
C ASP A 163 3.63 12.30 8.81
N LEU A 164 2.38 12.03 8.42
CA LEU A 164 1.99 11.84 7.02
C LEU A 164 1.43 13.13 6.41
N VAL A 165 1.48 13.21 5.09
CA VAL A 165 0.73 14.22 4.33
C VAL A 165 -0.78 14.04 4.56
N ALA A 166 -1.57 15.09 4.38
CA ALA A 166 -3.00 15.11 4.73
C ALA A 166 -3.82 13.99 4.08
N GLU A 167 -3.47 13.59 2.85
CA GLU A 167 -4.15 12.55 2.08
C GLU A 167 -3.10 11.60 1.48
N PRO A 168 -2.59 10.65 2.28
CA PRO A 168 -1.49 9.80 1.85
C PRO A 168 -1.95 8.71 0.87
N GLY A 169 -3.25 8.57 0.60
CA GLY A 169 -3.81 7.55 -0.29
C GLY A 169 -3.91 6.15 0.34
N TYR A 170 -3.56 6.00 1.61
CA TYR A 170 -3.65 4.74 2.36
C TYR A 170 -3.94 5.01 3.84
N TRP A 171 -4.31 3.96 4.57
CA TRP A 171 -4.37 3.93 6.03
C TRP A 171 -3.29 3.02 6.58
N ARG A 172 -2.68 3.44 7.69
CA ARG A 172 -1.90 2.54 8.55
C ARG A 172 -2.87 1.83 9.48
N ALA A 173 -2.79 0.52 9.54
CA ALA A 173 -3.63 -0.33 10.37
C ALA A 173 -2.78 -1.21 11.30
N SER A 174 -3.35 -1.52 12.46
CA SER A 174 -2.84 -2.50 13.41
C SER A 174 -3.72 -3.75 13.49
N ALA A 175 -4.97 -3.65 13.03
CA ALA A 175 -5.87 -4.76 12.81
C ALA A 175 -6.80 -4.46 11.63
N ILE A 176 -7.03 -5.48 10.81
CA ILE A 176 -7.91 -5.46 9.65
C ILE A 176 -8.79 -6.71 9.63
N GLU A 177 -9.99 -6.57 9.08
CA GLU A 177 -10.91 -7.66 8.76
C GLU A 177 -10.81 -7.95 7.25
N LEU A 178 -10.70 -9.23 6.89
CA LEU A 178 -10.67 -9.72 5.53
C LEU A 178 -12.11 -9.86 5.01
N LEU A 179 -12.47 -9.08 4.00
CA LEU A 179 -13.83 -9.10 3.45
C LEU A 179 -13.93 -10.04 2.26
N GLU A 180 -13.00 -9.90 1.33
CA GLU A 180 -13.04 -10.56 0.03
C GLU A 180 -11.63 -10.74 -0.51
N ALA A 181 -11.31 -11.95 -0.98
CA ALA A 181 -10.10 -12.18 -1.75
C ALA A 181 -10.33 -11.72 -3.19
N LEU A 182 -9.45 -10.87 -3.71
CA LEU A 182 -9.56 -10.34 -5.07
C LEU A 182 -8.54 -11.03 -6.00
N PRO A 183 -8.89 -11.23 -7.28
CA PRO A 183 -7.92 -11.69 -8.26
C PRO A 183 -6.80 -10.66 -8.44
N LEU A 184 -5.56 -11.11 -8.64
CA LEU A 184 -4.40 -10.23 -8.74
C LEU A 184 -4.42 -9.33 -9.98
N SER A 185 -5.16 -9.71 -11.03
CA SER A 185 -5.25 -8.96 -12.28
C SER A 185 -5.81 -7.56 -12.09
N VAL A 186 -6.67 -7.34 -11.10
CA VAL A 186 -7.26 -6.02 -10.82
C VAL A 186 -6.22 -4.97 -10.39
N LEU A 187 -5.01 -5.39 -9.99
CA LEU A 187 -3.89 -4.48 -9.70
C LEU A 187 -3.40 -3.72 -10.93
N PHE A 188 -3.66 -4.25 -12.13
CA PHE A 188 -3.07 -3.77 -13.39
C PHE A 188 -4.09 -3.17 -14.35
N GLY A 189 -5.25 -2.78 -13.82
CA GLY A 189 -6.34 -2.18 -14.58
C GLY A 189 -7.24 -3.19 -15.30
N PRO A 190 -8.12 -2.73 -16.20
CA PRO A 190 -9.20 -3.54 -16.77
C PRO A 190 -8.74 -4.77 -17.56
N LYS A 191 -7.54 -4.72 -18.15
CA LYS A 191 -6.94 -5.82 -18.91
C LYS A 191 -5.73 -6.43 -18.20
N GLY A 192 -5.72 -6.39 -16.87
CA GLY A 192 -4.57 -6.83 -16.08
C GLY A 192 -4.22 -8.31 -16.17
N GLU A 193 -5.13 -9.17 -16.68
CA GLU A 193 -4.79 -10.56 -17.01
C GLU A 193 -3.63 -10.65 -18.00
N ALA A 194 -3.52 -9.72 -18.95
CA ALA A 194 -2.40 -9.68 -19.88
C ALA A 194 -1.05 -9.45 -19.19
N VAL A 195 -1.04 -8.68 -18.08
CA VAL A 195 0.18 -8.50 -17.26
C VAL A 195 0.52 -9.79 -16.52
N LEU A 196 -0.48 -10.50 -15.98
CA LEU A 196 -0.26 -11.78 -15.32
C LEU A 196 0.29 -12.85 -16.27
N GLU A 197 -0.19 -12.89 -17.50
CA GLU A 197 0.35 -13.79 -18.54
C GLU A 197 1.81 -13.47 -18.87
N ILE A 198 2.17 -12.18 -19.00
CA ILE A 198 3.55 -11.76 -19.24
C ILE A 198 4.45 -12.19 -18.06
N ILE A 199 4.00 -12.00 -16.82
CA ILE A 199 4.74 -12.45 -15.64
C ILE A 199 4.88 -13.98 -15.61
N ALA A 200 3.84 -14.72 -15.99
CA ALA A 200 3.91 -16.18 -16.09
C ALA A 200 4.98 -16.62 -17.11
N GLN A 201 5.08 -15.94 -18.26
CA GLN A 201 6.13 -16.20 -19.25
C GLN A 201 7.52 -15.86 -18.71
N ILE A 202 7.68 -14.76 -17.97
CA ILE A 202 8.97 -14.40 -17.35
C ILE A 202 9.48 -15.51 -16.43
N ASN A 203 8.59 -16.14 -15.65
CA ASN A 203 8.97 -17.19 -14.69
C ASN A 203 9.56 -18.43 -15.37
N THR A 204 9.14 -18.73 -16.59
CA THR A 204 9.64 -19.88 -17.36
C THR A 204 10.70 -19.50 -18.40
N LEU A 205 10.87 -18.20 -18.68
CA LEU A 205 11.75 -17.67 -19.72
C LEU A 205 13.16 -18.26 -19.62
N SER A 206 13.64 -18.86 -20.70
CA SER A 206 15.02 -19.32 -20.85
C SER A 206 15.94 -18.22 -21.34
N ARG A 207 17.25 -18.41 -21.17
CA ARG A 207 18.26 -17.50 -21.72
C ARG A 207 18.18 -17.38 -23.25
N SER A 208 17.88 -18.48 -23.95
CA SER A 208 17.71 -18.49 -25.40
C SER A 208 16.48 -17.72 -25.86
N GLU A 209 15.37 -17.80 -25.13
CA GLU A 209 14.17 -17.01 -25.44
C GLU A 209 14.39 -15.52 -25.14
N ALA A 210 15.10 -15.18 -24.06
CA ALA A 210 15.47 -13.81 -23.78
C ALA A 210 16.35 -13.21 -24.90
N GLN A 211 17.32 -13.98 -25.41
CA GLN A 211 18.09 -13.60 -26.59
C GLN A 211 17.19 -13.44 -27.83
N ALA A 212 16.28 -14.37 -28.07
CA ALA A 212 15.36 -14.30 -29.20
C ALA A 212 14.43 -13.07 -29.12
N LEU A 213 13.96 -12.70 -27.91
CA LEU A 213 13.19 -11.48 -27.69
C LEU A 213 14.01 -10.25 -28.04
N ALA A 214 15.27 -10.19 -27.59
CA ALA A 214 16.20 -9.11 -27.89
C ALA A 214 16.45 -8.99 -29.40
N ASP A 215 16.73 -10.11 -30.08
CA ASP A 215 17.05 -10.16 -31.51
C ASP A 215 15.84 -9.79 -32.40
N ASN A 216 14.62 -10.00 -31.92
CA ASN A 216 13.38 -9.70 -32.64
C ASN A 216 12.73 -8.36 -32.23
N LEU A 217 13.39 -7.57 -31.36
CA LEU A 217 12.89 -6.26 -30.94
C LEU A 217 13.08 -5.25 -32.08
N PRO A 218 12.01 -4.64 -32.64
CA PRO A 218 12.17 -3.62 -33.67
C PRO A 218 12.88 -2.38 -33.12
N GLU A 219 13.84 -1.84 -33.87
CA GLU A 219 14.68 -0.71 -33.46
C GLU A 219 13.86 0.56 -33.11
N ASN A 220 12.71 0.74 -33.77
CA ASN A 220 11.82 1.88 -33.58
C ASN A 220 10.62 1.59 -32.66
N ALA A 221 10.51 0.40 -32.05
CA ALA A 221 9.37 0.04 -31.21
C ALA A 221 9.23 0.95 -29.98
N TRP A 222 10.34 1.48 -29.46
CA TRP A 222 10.31 2.45 -28.37
C TRP A 222 9.55 3.73 -28.74
N MET A 223 9.49 4.13 -30.01
CA MET A 223 8.73 5.31 -30.44
C MET A 223 7.22 5.06 -30.32
N ALA A 224 6.76 3.86 -30.66
CA ALA A 224 5.36 3.44 -30.46
C ALA A 224 5.01 3.41 -28.96
N TYR A 225 5.94 2.92 -28.14
CA TYR A 225 5.79 2.93 -26.68
C TYR A 225 5.68 4.36 -26.13
N SER A 226 6.52 5.27 -26.60
CA SER A 226 6.49 6.68 -26.20
C SER A 226 5.21 7.38 -26.61
N ARG A 227 4.68 7.12 -27.81
CA ARG A 227 3.38 7.65 -28.25
C ARG A 227 2.24 7.19 -27.33
N ALA A 228 2.26 5.93 -26.89
CA ALA A 228 1.24 5.42 -25.98
C ALA A 228 1.30 6.10 -24.60
N TRP A 229 2.51 6.30 -24.04
CA TRP A 229 2.70 7.08 -22.82
C TRP A 229 2.22 8.53 -22.97
N MET A 230 2.52 9.16 -24.11
CA MET A 230 2.07 10.52 -24.39
C MET A 230 0.54 10.60 -24.38
N ARG A 231 -0.15 9.69 -25.09
CA ARG A 231 -1.63 9.63 -25.09
C ARG A 231 -2.20 9.41 -23.69
N TRP A 232 -1.64 8.48 -22.91
CA TRP A 232 -2.07 8.24 -21.53
C TRP A 232 -1.88 9.48 -20.64
N SER A 233 -0.75 10.18 -20.78
CA SER A 233 -0.45 11.38 -19.99
C SER A 233 -1.37 12.56 -20.31
N GLN A 234 -1.96 12.58 -21.51
CA GLN A 234 -2.82 13.65 -22.03
C GLN A 234 -4.32 13.37 -21.90
N GLU A 235 -4.73 12.21 -21.36
CA GLU A 235 -6.15 11.81 -21.28
C GLU A 235 -7.04 12.86 -20.56
N ASP A 236 -6.45 13.66 -19.65
CA ASP A 236 -7.15 14.72 -18.90
C ASP A 236 -7.07 16.12 -19.57
N GLY A 237 -6.56 16.22 -20.81
CA GLY A 237 -6.62 17.44 -21.63
C GLY A 237 -5.59 18.53 -21.32
N GLU A 238 -4.74 18.36 -20.30
CA GLU A 238 -3.60 19.24 -20.04
C GLU A 238 -2.29 18.58 -20.46
N SER A 239 -1.54 19.23 -21.36
CA SER A 239 -0.23 18.74 -21.80
C SER A 239 0.75 18.70 -20.61
N ALA A 240 1.03 17.51 -20.10
CA ALA A 240 2.01 17.30 -19.04
C ALA A 240 3.45 17.15 -19.56
N ALA A 241 3.64 17.12 -20.88
CA ALA A 241 4.92 16.85 -21.51
C ALA A 241 5.21 17.88 -22.60
N ASP A 242 6.43 18.44 -22.59
CA ASP A 242 6.98 19.05 -23.79
C ASP A 242 6.93 18.02 -24.92
N GLU A 243 6.67 18.45 -26.16
CA GLU A 243 6.62 17.58 -27.36
C GLU A 243 7.91 16.75 -27.56
N GLU A 244 8.99 17.09 -26.83
CA GLU A 244 10.29 16.42 -26.77
C GLU A 244 10.45 15.34 -25.68
N SER A 245 9.42 15.04 -24.87
CA SER A 245 9.57 14.07 -23.78
C SER A 245 9.86 12.65 -24.29
N ASN A 246 11.09 12.20 -24.09
CA ASN A 246 11.53 10.85 -24.42
C ASN A 246 11.10 9.86 -23.33
N TRP A 247 10.01 9.13 -23.57
CA TRP A 247 9.48 8.10 -22.67
C TRP A 247 10.18 6.74 -22.78
N ARG A 248 11.36 6.68 -23.42
CA ARG A 248 12.13 5.44 -23.53
C ARG A 248 12.49 4.91 -22.15
N GLY A 249 12.12 3.66 -21.88
CA GLY A 249 12.38 3.00 -20.58
C GLY A 249 11.47 3.47 -19.44
N ALA A 250 10.46 4.31 -19.70
CA ALA A 250 9.53 4.75 -18.66
C ALA A 250 8.75 3.57 -18.07
N LEU A 251 8.79 3.43 -16.74
CA LEU A 251 8.04 2.41 -15.99
C LEU A 251 6.90 3.02 -15.16
N ALA A 252 7.05 4.28 -14.76
CA ALA A 252 6.06 5.02 -14.00
C ALA A 252 6.26 6.52 -14.22
N ALA A 253 5.17 7.27 -14.20
CA ALA A 253 5.13 8.73 -14.19
C ALA A 253 3.86 9.20 -13.49
N THR A 254 3.83 10.39 -12.92
CA THR A 254 2.63 10.88 -12.24
C THR A 254 1.77 11.67 -13.21
N ARG A 255 0.56 11.18 -13.52
CA ARG A 255 -0.43 11.95 -14.28
C ARG A 255 -1.03 13.04 -13.40
N ARG A 256 -1.10 14.28 -13.91
CA ARG A 256 -1.47 15.45 -13.10
C ARG A 256 -2.93 15.43 -12.61
N GLY A 257 -3.86 14.91 -13.39
CA GLY A 257 -5.30 14.94 -13.07
C GLY A 257 -5.68 14.01 -11.93
N ASP A 258 -5.28 12.75 -12.00
CA ASP A 258 -5.73 11.70 -11.08
C ASP A 258 -4.61 11.00 -10.31
N LYS A 259 -3.35 11.43 -10.49
CA LYS A 259 -2.14 10.83 -9.89
C LYS A 259 -1.93 9.36 -10.29
N ALA A 260 -2.57 8.88 -11.37
CA ALA A 260 -2.27 7.58 -11.93
C ALA A 260 -0.78 7.49 -12.28
N ARG A 261 -0.19 6.32 -12.05
CA ARG A 261 1.26 6.12 -12.19
C ARG A 261 1.72 5.53 -13.52
N SER A 262 0.85 4.81 -14.21
CA SER A 262 1.14 4.28 -15.54
C SER A 262 -0.15 3.83 -16.23
N PRO A 263 -0.12 3.60 -17.56
CA PRO A 263 -1.18 2.96 -18.32
C PRO A 263 -1.65 1.60 -17.78
N VAL A 264 -0.80 0.89 -17.02
CA VAL A 264 -1.04 -0.45 -16.48
C VAL A 264 -0.80 -0.50 -14.95
N HIS A 265 -0.98 0.64 -14.28
CA HIS A 265 -0.73 0.82 -12.83
C HIS A 265 0.69 0.35 -12.43
N SER A 266 0.83 -0.57 -11.47
CA SER A 266 2.12 -1.12 -11.03
C SER A 266 2.69 -2.19 -11.98
N GLY A 267 2.04 -2.47 -13.12
CA GLY A 267 2.38 -3.57 -14.03
C GLY A 267 3.78 -3.49 -14.63
N PHE A 268 4.19 -2.33 -15.16
CA PHE A 268 5.53 -2.17 -15.75
C PHE A 268 6.65 -2.33 -14.71
N LEU A 269 6.48 -1.74 -13.52
CA LEU A 269 7.43 -1.91 -12.42
C LEU A 269 7.56 -3.39 -12.01
N LEU A 270 6.44 -4.11 -11.92
CA LEU A 270 6.44 -5.52 -11.58
C LEU A 270 7.12 -6.37 -12.66
N ILE A 271 6.77 -6.19 -13.94
CA ILE A 271 7.40 -6.87 -15.08
C ILE A 271 8.92 -6.66 -15.06
N HIS A 272 9.35 -5.41 -14.93
CA HIS A 272 10.77 -5.07 -14.85
C HIS A 272 11.44 -5.78 -13.66
N SER A 273 10.83 -5.76 -12.47
CA SER A 273 11.38 -6.42 -11.29
C SER A 273 11.48 -7.95 -11.43
N GLN A 274 10.45 -8.60 -11.99
CA GLN A 274 10.42 -10.05 -12.19
C GLN A 274 11.44 -10.48 -13.25
N LEU A 275 11.58 -9.73 -14.35
CA LEU A 275 12.61 -10.03 -15.33
C LEU A 275 14.02 -9.87 -14.74
N ARG A 276 14.27 -8.82 -13.96
CA ARG A 276 15.58 -8.65 -13.30
C ARG A 276 15.93 -9.84 -12.43
N GLN A 277 14.98 -10.32 -11.62
CA GLN A 277 15.17 -11.54 -10.82
C GLN A 277 15.45 -12.76 -11.70
N ARG A 278 14.71 -12.91 -12.81
CA ARG A 278 14.93 -14.01 -13.73
C ARG A 278 16.30 -13.96 -14.42
N ALA A 279 16.72 -12.77 -14.84
CA ALA A 279 18.03 -12.53 -15.44
C ALA A 279 19.16 -12.87 -14.45
N GLU A 280 19.02 -12.46 -13.19
CA GLU A 280 19.96 -12.82 -12.12
C GLU A 280 19.98 -14.34 -11.87
N GLN A 281 18.83 -15.03 -11.89
CA GLN A 281 18.80 -16.49 -11.73
C GLN A 281 19.52 -17.24 -12.87
N LEU A 282 19.48 -16.71 -14.09
CA LEU A 282 20.03 -17.37 -15.27
C LEU A 282 21.50 -17.03 -15.52
N ASP A 283 21.88 -15.76 -15.35
CA ASP A 283 23.20 -15.25 -15.69
C ASP A 283 23.98 -14.68 -14.47
N GLY A 284 23.37 -14.66 -13.28
CA GLY A 284 23.98 -14.09 -12.07
C GLY A 284 24.36 -12.63 -12.27
N GLY A 285 25.53 -12.25 -11.74
CA GLY A 285 26.09 -10.91 -11.96
C GLY A 285 26.34 -10.57 -13.43
N ASN A 286 26.42 -11.55 -14.34
CA ASN A 286 26.62 -11.29 -15.76
C ASN A 286 25.39 -10.71 -16.44
N ALA A 287 24.22 -10.76 -15.82
CA ALA A 287 23.01 -10.12 -16.32
C ALA A 287 23.08 -8.59 -16.26
N PHE A 288 23.98 -8.05 -15.45
CA PHE A 288 24.01 -6.62 -15.11
C PHE A 288 25.35 -5.96 -15.47
N THR A 289 25.30 -4.65 -15.63
CA THR A 289 26.48 -3.78 -15.62
C THR A 289 26.29 -2.70 -14.56
N LEU A 290 27.38 -2.27 -13.95
CA LEU A 290 27.38 -1.15 -13.02
C LEU A 290 27.68 0.12 -13.81
N ILE A 291 26.89 1.16 -13.56
CA ILE A 291 27.09 2.50 -14.10
C ILE A 291 27.27 3.44 -12.90
N GLU A 292 28.27 4.30 -12.96
CA GLU A 292 28.44 5.39 -12.00
C GLU A 292 27.84 6.65 -12.60
N GLU A 293 26.83 7.19 -11.94
CA GLU A 293 26.16 8.44 -12.33
C GLU A 293 25.97 9.28 -11.05
N ASP A 294 26.38 10.55 -11.10
CA ASP A 294 26.32 11.48 -9.96
C ASP A 294 26.95 10.97 -8.64
N GLY A 295 27.93 10.06 -8.73
CA GLY A 295 28.61 9.48 -7.56
C GLY A 295 27.86 8.32 -6.90
N GLU A 296 26.74 7.89 -7.49
CA GLU A 296 26.01 6.70 -7.12
C GLU A 296 26.28 5.57 -8.13
N THR A 297 26.53 4.36 -7.63
CA THR A 297 26.70 3.18 -8.49
C THR A 297 25.34 2.50 -8.68
N GLU A 298 24.79 2.60 -9.87
CA GLU A 298 23.55 1.93 -10.25
C GLU A 298 23.82 0.63 -11.01
N GLN A 299 22.98 -0.38 -10.73
CA GLN A 299 23.02 -1.65 -11.45
C GLN A 299 21.94 -1.67 -12.53
N VAL A 300 22.34 -1.68 -13.80
CA VAL A 300 21.43 -1.78 -14.95
C VAL A 300 21.56 -3.12 -15.67
N LEU A 301 20.52 -3.51 -16.41
CA LEU A 301 20.56 -4.73 -17.23
C LEU A 301 21.55 -4.56 -18.38
N LYS A 302 22.29 -5.63 -18.71
CA LYS A 302 23.08 -5.66 -19.94
C LYS A 302 22.19 -5.59 -21.18
N PRO A 303 22.71 -5.15 -22.35
CA PRO A 303 21.89 -4.88 -23.54
C PRO A 303 20.92 -5.98 -23.93
N MET A 304 21.33 -7.26 -23.89
CA MET A 304 20.45 -8.38 -24.20
C MET A 304 19.25 -8.47 -23.24
N TRP A 305 19.49 -8.39 -21.92
CA TRP A 305 18.42 -8.45 -20.93
C TRP A 305 17.57 -7.18 -20.93
N GLN A 306 18.15 -6.02 -21.21
CA GLN A 306 17.41 -4.77 -21.37
C GLN A 306 16.46 -4.84 -22.57
N ALA A 307 16.92 -5.32 -23.72
CA ALA A 307 16.09 -5.48 -24.91
C ALA A 307 14.98 -6.53 -24.71
N ALA A 308 15.27 -7.63 -24.00
CA ALA A 308 14.23 -8.58 -23.59
C ALA A 308 13.20 -7.93 -22.64
N CYS A 309 13.64 -7.06 -21.73
CA CYS A 309 12.75 -6.28 -20.87
C CYS A 309 11.84 -5.37 -21.67
N ASP A 310 12.42 -4.60 -22.58
CA ASP A 310 11.70 -3.67 -23.43
C ASP A 310 10.63 -4.42 -24.26
N ALA A 311 10.96 -5.59 -24.82
CA ALA A 311 10.00 -6.43 -25.54
C ALA A 311 8.78 -6.82 -24.68
N LEU A 312 9.00 -7.18 -23.41
CA LEU A 312 7.92 -7.56 -22.48
C LEU A 312 7.10 -6.35 -22.03
N LEU A 313 7.74 -5.20 -21.79
CA LEU A 313 7.06 -3.94 -21.46
C LEU A 313 6.21 -3.44 -22.64
N PHE A 314 6.72 -3.56 -23.87
CA PHE A 314 6.00 -3.20 -25.08
C PHE A 314 4.78 -4.09 -25.29
N ALA A 315 4.93 -5.40 -25.08
CA ALA A 315 3.81 -6.32 -25.08
C ALA A 315 2.78 -5.96 -24.00
N ALA A 316 3.21 -5.58 -22.80
CA ALA A 316 2.30 -5.15 -21.74
C ALA A 316 1.53 -3.89 -22.11
N MET A 317 2.19 -2.88 -22.70
CA MET A 317 1.53 -1.66 -23.19
C MET A 317 0.42 -2.02 -24.20
N ALA A 318 0.75 -2.82 -25.21
CA ALA A 318 -0.18 -3.18 -26.27
C ALA A 318 -1.35 -4.05 -25.80
N ARG A 319 -1.13 -4.96 -24.83
CA ARG A 319 -2.15 -5.94 -24.40
C ARG A 319 -2.97 -5.48 -23.21
N ALA A 320 -2.35 -4.81 -22.25
CA ALA A 320 -2.99 -4.39 -21.00
C ALA A 320 -3.51 -2.94 -21.05
N ALA A 321 -2.99 -2.11 -21.95
CA ALA A 321 -3.47 -0.73 -22.13
C ALA A 321 -3.76 -0.35 -23.62
N PRO A 322 -4.49 -1.19 -24.38
CA PRO A 322 -4.71 -0.97 -25.81
C PRO A 322 -5.47 0.31 -26.13
N GLN A 323 -6.20 0.88 -25.17
CA GLN A 323 -6.88 2.16 -25.35
C GLN A 323 -5.92 3.33 -25.66
N TYR A 324 -4.63 3.20 -25.34
CA TYR A 324 -3.60 4.20 -25.67
C TYR A 324 -2.75 3.84 -26.87
N VAL A 325 -3.00 2.70 -27.52
CA VAL A 325 -2.15 2.15 -28.58
C VAL A 325 -2.94 2.08 -29.88
N SER A 326 -2.38 2.59 -30.99
CA SER A 326 -3.05 2.45 -32.30
C SER A 326 -2.82 1.05 -32.85
N ASP A 327 -3.62 0.61 -33.82
CA ASP A 327 -3.46 -0.74 -34.40
C ASP A 327 -2.05 -0.95 -35.00
N GLU A 328 -1.48 0.06 -35.66
CA GLU A 328 -0.12 0.03 -36.19
C GLU A 328 0.95 -0.05 -35.08
N ASP A 329 0.78 0.74 -34.01
CA ASP A 329 1.67 0.72 -32.85
C ASP A 329 1.59 -0.64 -32.15
N ALA A 330 0.40 -1.24 -32.05
CA ALA A 330 0.19 -2.53 -31.42
C ALA A 330 0.95 -3.65 -32.15
N VAL A 331 0.90 -3.68 -33.48
CA VAL A 331 1.67 -4.64 -34.30
C VAL A 331 3.18 -4.50 -34.05
N THR A 332 3.67 -3.26 -33.98
CA THR A 332 5.08 -2.98 -33.73
C THR A 332 5.51 -3.42 -32.33
N LEU A 333 4.73 -3.06 -31.30
CA LEU A 333 5.00 -3.38 -29.89
C LEU A 333 4.92 -4.89 -29.61
N LEU A 334 4.08 -5.62 -30.33
CA LEU A 334 3.88 -7.07 -30.17
C LEU A 334 4.82 -7.94 -31.00
N HIS A 335 5.66 -7.35 -31.85
CA HIS A 335 6.46 -8.10 -32.82
C HIS A 335 7.34 -9.18 -32.16
N ALA A 336 8.19 -8.79 -31.21
CA ALA A 336 9.10 -9.70 -30.51
C ALA A 336 8.33 -10.77 -29.71
N TRP A 337 7.31 -10.34 -28.95
CA TRP A 337 6.45 -11.22 -28.17
C TRP A 337 5.80 -12.31 -29.02
N THR A 338 5.19 -11.93 -30.14
CA THR A 338 4.46 -12.85 -31.03
C THR A 338 5.40 -13.82 -31.74
N ARG A 339 6.62 -13.37 -32.05
CA ARG A 339 7.62 -14.22 -32.71
C ARG A 339 8.17 -15.30 -31.79
N VAL A 340 8.32 -14.99 -30.51
CA VAL A 340 9.02 -15.85 -29.55
C VAL A 340 8.06 -16.63 -28.66
N LEU A 341 7.11 -15.95 -28.02
CA LEU A 341 6.33 -16.52 -26.91
C LEU A 341 4.91 -16.96 -27.31
N SER A 342 4.30 -16.37 -28.34
CA SER A 342 2.94 -16.79 -28.75
C SER A 342 2.91 -18.06 -29.60
N ARG A 343 4.05 -18.51 -30.13
CA ARG A 343 4.14 -19.73 -30.95
C ARG A 343 4.09 -21.03 -30.14
N GLU A 344 4.38 -20.98 -28.85
CA GLU A 344 4.28 -22.16 -27.97
C GLU A 344 2.85 -22.39 -27.46
N SER A 345 2.04 -21.33 -27.30
CA SER A 345 0.65 -21.45 -26.85
C SER A 345 -0.29 -22.12 -27.87
N GLU A 346 0.11 -22.21 -29.14
CA GLU A 346 -0.63 -22.94 -30.19
C GLU A 346 -0.16 -24.40 -30.36
N ARG A 347 0.89 -24.82 -29.64
CA ARG A 347 1.47 -26.18 -29.71
C ARG A 347 1.19 -27.03 -28.47
N ALA A 348 0.64 -26.45 -27.42
CA ALA A 348 0.06 -27.14 -26.25
C ALA A 348 -1.45 -27.25 -26.42
#